data_AF-A0A5J5SHL0-F1
#
_entry.id   AF-A0A5J5SHL0-F1
#
_cell.length_a   1.000
_cell.length_b   1.000
_cell.length_c   1.000
_cell.angle_alpha   90.00
_cell.angle_beta   90.00
_cell.angle_gamma   90.00
#
_symmetry.space_group_name_H-M   'P 1'
#
loop_
_entity.id
_entity.type
_entity.pdbx_description
1 polymer ?
#
loop_
_entity_poly.entity_id
_entity_poly.type
_entity_poly.pdbx_seq_one_letter_code
_entity_poly.pdbx_strand_id
1 'polypeptide(L)'
;MLKHGRAGVPMEVMGLMLGEFVDGYTVRVVDVFAMPQSGTGASVEAVDHVFQTNMLDMLKQTGRPEMVVGWYHSHPGFGCWLSGVDINTQQSFEALNQRAVAVVVDPIQSVKGKLVIDAFRLINPQTMMLGQEPRQTTSNLGHLNKPSIQEMLNLAIKYSKAVQEEDELPPEKLAIANAGRQDAKKHLEEHVSNLMSSNMVQTLGTMLDTVVF
;
A
#
# COMPACT_ATOMS: atom_id res chain seq x y z
N MET A 1 -5.28 11.59 -8.19
CA MET A 1 -4.02 10.80 -8.11
C MET A 1 -3.67 10.13 -9.44
N LEU A 2 -4.38 9.10 -9.92
CA LEU A 2 -4.02 8.35 -11.15
C LEU A 2 -3.75 9.21 -12.39
N LYS A 3 -4.61 10.19 -12.68
CA LYS A 3 -4.42 11.10 -13.82
C LYS A 3 -3.09 11.85 -13.74
N HIS A 4 -2.73 12.31 -12.54
CA HIS A 4 -1.47 13.01 -12.28
C HIS A 4 -0.28 12.05 -12.36
N GLY A 5 -0.35 10.90 -11.68
CA GLY A 5 0.68 9.85 -11.74
C GLY A 5 0.99 9.42 -13.17
N ARG A 6 -0.04 9.20 -13.98
CA ARG A 6 0.12 8.78 -15.38
C ARG A 6 0.68 9.87 -16.28
N ALA A 7 0.39 11.14 -16.00
CA ALA A 7 0.97 12.27 -16.74
C ALA A 7 2.45 12.50 -16.40
N GLY A 8 2.89 12.08 -15.21
CA GLY A 8 4.28 12.20 -14.74
C GLY A 8 5.22 11.14 -15.29
N VAL A 9 4.72 9.99 -15.77
CA VAL A 9 5.54 8.86 -16.24
C VAL A 9 6.54 9.32 -17.31
N PRO A 10 7.85 8.99 -17.19
CA PRO A 10 8.45 8.01 -16.28
C PRO A 10 8.89 8.55 -14.90
N MET A 11 8.66 9.83 -14.62
CA MET A 11 9.08 10.47 -13.37
C MET A 11 8.07 10.27 -12.25
N GLU A 12 8.57 10.21 -11.01
CA GLU A 12 7.72 10.25 -9.82
C GLU A 12 7.10 11.63 -9.65
N VAL A 13 5.79 11.68 -9.43
CA VAL A 13 5.07 12.91 -9.06
C VAL A 13 4.55 12.82 -7.65
N MET A 14 4.36 13.97 -7.02
CA MET A 14 3.80 14.05 -5.67
C MET A 14 2.65 15.05 -5.59
N GLY A 15 1.87 14.97 -4.53
CA GLY A 15 0.86 15.97 -4.22
C GLY A 15 0.35 15.85 -2.79
N LEU A 16 -0.44 16.85 -2.40
CA LEU A 16 -1.00 16.92 -1.06
C LEU A 16 -2.43 16.41 -1.04
N MET A 17 -2.78 15.75 0.06
CA MET A 17 -4.12 15.25 0.33
C MET A 17 -4.83 16.17 1.31
N LEU A 18 -6.03 16.60 0.91
CA LEU A 18 -6.90 17.46 1.69
C LEU A 18 -8.07 16.67 2.24
N GLY A 19 -8.43 16.98 3.47
CA GLY A 19 -9.58 16.36 4.11
C GLY A 19 -9.69 16.71 5.57
N GLU A 20 -10.19 15.76 6.35
CA GLU A 20 -10.36 15.92 7.78
C GLU A 20 -10.00 14.65 8.56
N PHE A 21 -9.55 14.87 9.79
CA PHE A 21 -9.41 13.82 10.79
C PHE A 21 -10.75 13.70 11.53
N VAL A 22 -11.54 12.65 11.23
CA VAL A 22 -12.91 12.50 11.75
C VAL A 22 -12.90 12.10 13.22
N ASP A 23 -12.13 11.06 13.54
CA ASP A 23 -11.98 10.49 14.89
C ASP A 23 -10.56 9.92 15.04
N GLY A 24 -10.26 9.18 16.11
CA GLY A 24 -8.94 8.59 16.34
C GLY A 24 -8.49 7.52 15.33
N TYR A 25 -9.40 6.99 14.52
CA TYR A 25 -9.17 5.80 13.68
C TYR A 25 -9.41 6.02 12.18
N THR A 26 -10.06 7.13 11.83
CA THR A 26 -10.52 7.42 10.49
C THR A 26 -9.92 8.74 10.00
N VAL A 27 -9.27 8.68 8.84
CA VAL A 27 -8.81 9.85 8.09
C VAL A 27 -9.62 9.91 6.81
N ARG A 28 -10.36 11.00 6.59
CA ARG A 28 -11.17 11.17 5.38
C ARG A 28 -10.44 12.10 4.42
N VAL A 29 -9.93 11.54 3.33
CA VAL A 29 -9.38 12.31 2.20
C VAL A 29 -10.53 12.71 1.29
N VAL A 30 -10.79 14.01 1.17
CA VAL A 30 -11.89 14.58 0.36
C VAL A 30 -11.38 14.98 -1.01
N ASP A 31 -10.17 15.56 -1.08
CA ASP A 31 -9.58 15.98 -2.35
C ASP A 31 -8.06 15.94 -2.33
N VAL A 32 -7.45 16.11 -3.50
CA VAL A 32 -6.01 16.17 -3.67
C VAL A 32 -5.63 17.22 -4.70
N PHE A 33 -4.46 17.83 -4.53
CA PHE A 33 -3.87 18.64 -5.58
C PHE A 33 -2.42 18.24 -5.84
N ALA A 34 -1.99 18.45 -7.09
CA ALA A 34 -0.62 18.18 -7.53
C ALA A 34 0.32 19.28 -7.04
N MET A 35 1.50 18.89 -6.56
CA MET A 35 2.59 19.84 -6.36
C MET A 35 3.43 19.92 -7.64
N PRO A 36 3.93 21.10 -8.03
CA PRO A 36 4.85 21.21 -9.15
C PRO A 36 6.13 20.42 -8.87
N GLN A 37 6.67 19.74 -9.89
CA GLN A 37 7.91 19.01 -9.76
C GLN A 37 9.10 19.98 -9.76
N SER A 38 9.88 19.99 -8.68
CA SER A 38 11.23 20.56 -8.69
C SER A 38 12.17 19.54 -9.33
N GLY A 39 12.52 19.77 -10.60
CA GLY A 39 13.22 18.79 -11.42
C GLY A 39 14.69 18.61 -11.06
N THR A 40 15.00 17.56 -10.31
CA THR A 40 16.29 16.85 -10.36
C THR A 40 16.09 15.36 -10.03
N GLY A 41 16.13 14.52 -11.06
CA GLY A 41 16.36 13.07 -11.01
C GLY A 41 15.81 12.26 -9.83
N ALA A 42 14.64 11.65 -10.02
CA ALA A 42 14.16 10.48 -9.28
C ALA A 42 13.86 10.63 -7.78
N SER A 43 13.90 11.83 -7.21
CA SER A 43 13.48 12.10 -5.83
C SER A 43 12.50 13.27 -5.75
N VAL A 44 11.54 13.16 -4.84
CA VAL A 44 10.61 14.23 -4.49
C VAL A 44 11.35 15.22 -3.59
N GLU A 45 12.08 16.15 -4.18
CA GLU A 45 12.82 17.18 -3.46
C GLU A 45 11.96 18.43 -3.25
N ALA A 46 11.74 18.75 -1.98
CA ALA A 46 11.15 19.98 -1.45
C ALA A 46 9.69 20.25 -1.85
N VAL A 47 8.79 20.02 -0.91
CA VAL A 47 7.46 20.64 -0.91
C VAL A 47 7.69 22.16 -0.92
N ASP A 48 7.29 22.83 -2.00
CA ASP A 48 7.30 24.29 -2.03
C ASP A 48 6.21 24.82 -1.08
N HIS A 49 6.65 25.24 0.11
CA HIS A 49 5.79 25.82 1.13
C HIS A 49 5.03 27.07 0.65
N VAL A 50 5.61 27.84 -0.29
CA VAL A 50 4.96 29.03 -0.85
C VAL A 50 3.80 28.60 -1.73
N PHE A 51 4.02 27.62 -2.62
CA PHE A 51 2.95 27.07 -3.44
C PHE A 51 1.84 26.45 -2.58
N GLN A 52 2.20 25.65 -1.57
CA GLN A 52 1.24 25.05 -0.65
C GLN A 52 0.37 26.11 0.04
N THR A 53 0.98 27.15 0.60
CA THR A 53 0.25 28.20 1.34
C THR A 53 -0.70 28.96 0.42
N ASN A 54 -0.22 29.39 -0.75
CA ASN A 54 -1.03 30.10 -1.73
C ASN A 54 -2.21 29.24 -2.21
N MET A 55 -1.98 27.96 -2.48
CA MET A 55 -3.02 27.04 -2.93
C MET A 55 -4.08 26.82 -1.84
N LEU A 56 -3.68 26.64 -0.58
CA LEU A 56 -4.61 26.50 0.54
C LEU A 56 -5.46 27.76 0.73
N ASP A 57 -4.88 28.94 0.59
CA ASP A 57 -5.62 30.20 0.70
C ASP A 57 -6.60 30.40 -0.45
N MET A 58 -6.23 30.02 -1.68
CA MET A 58 -7.16 30.01 -2.81
C MET A 58 -8.33 29.04 -2.59
N LEU A 59 -8.06 27.84 -2.07
CA LEU A 59 -9.10 26.86 -1.78
C LEU A 59 -10.09 27.35 -0.71
N LYS A 60 -9.59 27.98 0.36
CA LYS A 60 -10.44 28.60 1.38
C LYS A 60 -11.39 29.64 0.79
N GLN A 61 -10.93 30.46 -0.15
CA GLN A 61 -11.78 31.46 -0.82
C GLN A 61 -12.89 30.82 -1.67
N THR A 62 -12.67 29.61 -2.19
CA THR A 62 -13.69 28.85 -2.93
C THR A 62 -14.68 28.09 -2.03
N GLY A 63 -14.61 28.28 -0.71
CA GLY A 63 -15.46 27.57 0.25
C GLY A 63 -14.99 26.16 0.59
N ARG A 64 -13.69 25.88 0.43
CA ARG A 64 -13.05 24.58 0.69
C ARG A 64 -12.06 24.70 1.85
N PRO A 65 -12.52 24.57 3.11
CA PRO A 65 -11.71 24.79 4.30
C PRO A 65 -10.90 23.55 4.74
N GLU A 66 -10.82 22.51 3.92
CA GLU A 66 -10.14 21.26 4.28
C GLU A 66 -8.64 21.47 4.55
N MET A 67 -8.11 20.70 5.50
CA MET A 67 -6.70 20.76 5.88
C MET A 67 -5.90 19.63 5.24
N VAL A 68 -4.57 19.77 5.23
CA VAL A 68 -3.68 18.72 4.75
C VAL A 68 -3.67 17.54 5.72
N VAL A 69 -4.12 16.38 5.27
CA VAL A 69 -4.18 15.13 6.05
C VAL A 69 -3.06 14.15 5.70
N GLY A 70 -2.28 14.44 4.66
CA GLY A 70 -1.18 13.61 4.22
C GLY A 70 -0.72 14.00 2.82
N TRP A 71 0.02 13.10 2.20
CA TRP A 71 0.58 13.30 0.87
C TRP A 71 0.52 12.00 0.07
N TYR A 72 0.58 12.13 -1.25
CA TYR A 72 0.67 10.98 -2.15
C TYR A 72 1.82 11.17 -3.12
N HIS A 73 2.36 10.06 -3.60
CA HIS A 73 3.28 10.06 -4.73
C HIS A 73 3.06 8.83 -5.60
N SER A 74 3.72 8.81 -6.76
CA SER A 74 3.63 7.70 -7.70
C SER A 74 4.96 6.96 -7.86
N HIS A 75 4.92 5.64 -7.85
CA HIS A 75 6.02 4.77 -8.25
C HIS A 75 5.66 4.08 -9.57
N PRO A 76 6.11 4.58 -10.73
CA PRO A 76 5.74 4.01 -12.02
C PRO A 76 6.43 2.66 -12.26
N GLY A 77 5.69 1.56 -12.11
CA GLY A 77 6.16 0.20 -12.46
C GLY A 77 6.89 -0.56 -11.36
N PHE A 78 7.12 0.04 -10.19
CA PHE A 78 7.83 -0.59 -9.06
C PHE A 78 6.90 -1.20 -8.00
N GLY A 79 5.58 -1.01 -8.10
CA GLY A 79 4.63 -1.35 -7.04
C GLY A 79 4.62 -0.31 -5.91
N CYS A 80 3.95 -0.63 -4.79
CA CYS A 80 3.76 0.29 -3.68
C CYS A 80 4.70 -0.03 -2.52
N TRP A 81 5.68 0.84 -2.27
CA TRP A 81 6.60 0.78 -1.13
C TRP A 81 7.11 2.19 -0.81
N LEU A 82 7.85 2.36 0.28
CA LEU A 82 8.49 3.64 0.63
C LEU A 82 10.02 3.50 0.52
N SER A 83 10.65 4.35 -0.27
CA SER A 83 12.12 4.48 -0.30
C SER A 83 12.64 5.22 0.93
N GLY A 84 13.97 5.23 1.12
CA GLY A 84 14.59 6.02 2.20
C GLY A 84 14.26 7.51 2.11
N VAL A 85 14.12 8.05 0.89
CA VAL A 85 13.73 9.45 0.66
C VAL A 85 12.26 9.67 1.03
N ASP A 86 11.38 8.72 0.69
CA ASP A 86 9.96 8.78 1.05
C ASP A 86 9.76 8.68 2.56
N ILE A 87 10.55 7.85 3.24
CA ILE A 87 10.55 7.73 4.70
C ILE A 87 10.94 9.06 5.35
N ASN A 88 12.02 9.71 4.89
CA ASN A 88 12.43 11.02 5.43
C ASN A 88 11.37 12.11 5.20
N THR A 89 10.73 12.08 4.03
CA THR A 89 9.64 13.00 3.69
C THR A 89 8.43 12.76 4.60
N GLN A 90 8.02 11.50 4.75
CA GLN A 90 6.91 11.10 5.62
C GLN A 90 7.18 11.47 7.08
N GLN A 91 8.41 11.30 7.58
CA GLN A 91 8.78 11.71 8.94
C GLN A 91 8.59 13.21 9.16
N SER A 92 8.88 14.04 8.15
CA SER A 92 8.65 15.48 8.19
C SER A 92 7.17 15.83 8.25
N PHE A 93 6.31 15.13 7.50
CA PHE A 93 4.86 15.28 7.59
C PHE A 93 4.29 14.80 8.93
N GLU A 94 4.82 13.70 9.48
CA GLU A 94 4.38 13.18 10.79
C GLU A 94 4.79 14.10 11.95
N ALA A 95 5.86 14.88 11.81
CA ALA A 95 6.23 15.91 12.78
C ALA A 95 5.20 17.06 12.85
N LEU A 96 4.56 17.39 11.72
CA LEU A 96 3.49 18.39 11.65
C LEU A 96 2.16 17.81 12.11
N ASN A 97 1.81 16.63 11.60
CA ASN A 97 0.58 15.92 11.90
C ASN A 97 0.91 14.45 12.14
N GLN A 98 0.87 14.01 13.40
CA GLN A 98 1.25 12.64 13.78
C GLN A 98 0.51 11.56 12.98
N ARG A 99 -0.71 11.85 12.51
CA ARG A 99 -1.59 10.94 11.75
C ARG A 99 -1.51 11.14 10.23
N ALA A 100 -0.51 11.85 9.73
CA ALA A 100 -0.30 12.01 8.30
C ALA A 100 -0.15 10.65 7.61
N VAL A 101 -0.83 10.48 6.47
CA VAL A 101 -0.78 9.25 5.68
C VAL A 101 0.03 9.48 4.39
N ALA A 102 0.90 8.54 4.05
CA ALA A 102 1.56 8.47 2.75
C ALA A 102 0.80 7.50 1.84
N VAL A 103 0.31 7.96 0.70
CA VAL A 103 -0.35 7.09 -0.29
C VAL A 103 0.53 6.90 -1.50
N VAL A 104 0.79 5.65 -1.88
CA VAL A 104 1.59 5.31 -3.06
C VAL A 104 0.66 4.74 -4.13
N VAL A 105 0.76 5.27 -5.35
CA VAL A 105 -0.02 4.80 -6.48
C VAL A 105 0.91 4.37 -7.60
N ASP A 106 0.76 3.15 -8.11
CA ASP A 106 1.47 2.72 -9.33
C ASP A 106 0.55 2.89 -10.56
N PRO A 107 0.73 3.94 -11.38
CA PRO A 107 -0.14 4.18 -12.53
C PRO A 107 0.12 3.22 -13.70
N ILE A 108 1.23 2.47 -13.71
CA ILE A 108 1.60 1.54 -14.79
C ILE A 108 0.98 0.18 -14.51
N GLN A 109 1.14 -0.34 -13.30
CA GLN A 109 0.55 -1.62 -12.91
C GLN A 109 -0.97 -1.53 -12.66
N SER A 110 -1.49 -0.31 -12.42
CA SER A 110 -2.93 -0.06 -12.34
C SER A 110 -3.59 -0.16 -13.71
N VAL A 111 -4.27 -1.27 -13.96
CA VAL A 111 -5.02 -1.55 -15.19
C VAL A 111 -6.53 -1.56 -14.92
N LYS A 112 -7.35 -1.58 -15.98
CA LYS A 112 -8.81 -1.70 -15.82
C LYS A 112 -9.14 -2.96 -15.01
N GLY A 113 -9.74 -2.78 -13.83
CA GLY A 113 -10.11 -3.86 -12.92
C GLY A 113 -9.11 -4.15 -11.79
N LYS A 114 -7.91 -3.55 -11.80
CA LYS A 114 -6.93 -3.66 -10.71
C LYS A 114 -6.28 -2.30 -10.44
N LEU A 115 -6.55 -1.73 -9.28
CA LEU A 115 -5.89 -0.53 -8.80
C LEU A 115 -4.74 -0.94 -7.86
N VAL A 116 -3.52 -0.55 -8.19
CA VAL A 116 -2.34 -0.76 -7.35
C VAL A 116 -2.13 0.53 -6.56
N ILE A 117 -2.64 0.52 -5.34
CA ILE A 117 -2.60 1.63 -4.39
C ILE A 117 -2.47 1.06 -2.98
N ASP A 118 -1.55 1.61 -2.21
CA ASP A 118 -1.43 1.30 -0.80
C ASP A 118 -1.19 2.57 0.01
N ALA A 119 -1.56 2.52 1.28
CA ALA A 119 -1.36 3.59 2.24
C ALA A 119 -0.42 3.13 3.35
N PHE A 120 0.56 3.98 3.66
CA PHE A 120 1.61 3.71 4.61
C PHE A 120 1.67 4.81 5.68
N ARG A 121 2.20 4.42 6.83
CA ARG A 121 2.55 5.30 7.95
C ARG A 121 3.78 4.72 8.62
N LEU A 122 4.65 5.57 9.16
CA LEU A 122 5.85 5.11 9.82
C LEU A 122 5.51 4.52 11.19
N ILE A 123 6.30 3.52 11.57
CA ILE A 123 6.31 2.95 12.90
C ILE A 123 7.43 3.65 13.67
N ASN A 124 7.15 4.10 14.89
CA ASN A 124 8.18 4.67 15.75
C ASN A 124 9.19 3.56 16.14
N PRO A 125 10.48 3.70 15.79
CA PRO A 125 11.50 2.72 16.14
C PRO A 125 11.61 2.47 17.65
N GLN A 126 11.37 3.50 18.48
CA GLN A 126 11.41 3.37 19.94
C GLN A 126 10.34 2.41 20.45
N THR A 127 9.15 2.43 19.84
CA THR A 127 8.06 1.51 20.18
C THR A 127 8.42 0.06 19.86
N MET A 128 9.12 -0.15 18.73
CA MET A 128 9.64 -1.48 18.38
C MET A 128 10.72 -1.95 19.36
N MET A 129 11.67 -1.09 19.75
CA MET A 129 12.71 -1.43 20.72
C MET A 129 12.16 -1.75 22.12
N LEU A 130 11.01 -1.19 22.48
CA LEU A 130 10.29 -1.47 23.73
C LEU A 130 9.49 -2.79 23.68
N GLY A 131 9.54 -3.53 22.56
CA GLY A 131 8.78 -4.77 22.37
C GLY A 131 7.26 -4.57 22.35
N GLN A 132 6.79 -3.33 22.23
CA GLN A 132 5.37 -3.02 22.14
C GLN A 132 4.92 -3.20 20.70
N GLU A 133 3.83 -3.95 20.49
CA GLU A 133 3.15 -4.05 19.20
C GLU A 133 2.76 -2.64 18.73
N PRO A 134 3.42 -2.09 17.67
CA PRO A 134 3.20 -0.72 17.27
C PRO A 134 1.89 -0.54 16.51
N ARG A 135 1.28 -1.65 16.08
CA ARG A 135 0.04 -1.67 15.31
C ARG A 135 -1.13 -1.66 16.28
N GLN A 136 -1.83 -0.55 16.35
CA GLN A 136 -3.18 -0.55 16.91
C GLN A 136 -4.07 -1.34 15.97
N THR A 137 -4.37 -2.59 16.34
CA THR A 137 -5.35 -3.40 15.63
C THR A 137 -6.73 -2.86 15.99
N THR A 138 -7.19 -1.86 15.25
CA THR A 138 -8.59 -1.44 15.29
C THR A 138 -9.41 -2.47 14.53
N SER A 139 -10.68 -2.63 14.90
CA SER A 139 -11.62 -3.67 14.44
C SER A 139 -11.92 -3.70 12.93
N ASN A 140 -11.14 -2.99 12.10
CA ASN A 140 -11.27 -2.98 10.65
C ASN A 140 -10.52 -4.19 10.06
N LEU A 141 -11.16 -5.35 10.16
CA LEU A 141 -10.87 -6.51 9.31
C LEU A 141 -10.91 -6.08 7.84
N GLY A 142 -9.79 -6.22 7.14
CA GLY A 142 -9.70 -5.93 5.72
C GLY A 142 -8.42 -6.46 5.09
N HIS A 143 -8.37 -7.78 4.87
CA HIS A 143 -7.41 -8.56 4.05
C HIS A 143 -6.10 -9.06 4.68
N LEU A 144 -5.75 -8.73 5.92
CA LEU A 144 -4.74 -9.49 6.67
C LEU A 144 -5.38 -10.64 7.45
N ASN A 145 -6.26 -11.42 6.81
CA ASN A 145 -6.43 -12.79 7.27
C ASN A 145 -5.15 -13.50 6.87
N LYS A 146 -4.24 -13.70 7.83
CA LYS A 146 -3.18 -14.70 7.66
C LYS A 146 -3.90 -15.95 7.17
N PRO A 147 -3.58 -16.50 5.98
CA PRO A 147 -4.26 -17.68 5.49
C PRO A 147 -4.16 -18.71 6.60
N SER A 148 -5.31 -19.10 7.14
CA SER A 148 -5.27 -20.01 8.26
C SER A 148 -4.66 -21.31 7.75
N ILE A 149 -3.85 -22.00 8.57
CA ILE A 149 -3.31 -23.31 8.18
C ILE A 149 -4.44 -24.25 7.75
N GLN A 150 -5.64 -24.07 8.32
CA GLN A 150 -6.86 -24.78 7.94
C GLN A 150 -7.36 -24.45 6.51
N GLU A 151 -7.26 -23.20 6.07
CA GLU A 151 -7.62 -22.81 4.69
C GLU A 151 -6.63 -23.37 3.68
N MET A 152 -5.33 -23.33 3.99
CA MET A 152 -4.29 -23.96 3.16
C MET A 152 -4.48 -25.49 3.11
N LEU A 153 -4.85 -26.13 4.21
CA LEU A 153 -5.20 -27.55 4.25
C LEU A 153 -6.39 -27.86 3.32
N ASN A 154 -7.46 -27.06 3.40
CA ASN A 154 -8.63 -27.22 2.55
C ASN A 154 -8.29 -27.02 1.06
N LEU A 155 -7.41 -26.06 0.72
CA LEU A 155 -6.93 -25.84 -0.63
C LEU A 155 -6.04 -27.00 -1.13
N ALA A 156 -5.19 -27.56 -0.27
CA ALA A 156 -4.35 -28.71 -0.59
C ALA A 156 -5.21 -29.96 -0.90
N ILE A 157 -6.26 -30.20 -0.10
CA ILE A 157 -7.21 -31.29 -0.36
C ILE A 157 -7.92 -31.09 -1.71
N LYS A 158 -8.38 -29.86 -2.00
CA LYS A 158 -9.00 -29.52 -3.29
C LYS A 158 -8.04 -29.68 -4.47
N TYR A 159 -6.79 -29.28 -4.31
CA TYR A 159 -5.76 -29.44 -5.34
C TYR A 159 -5.47 -30.92 -5.61
N SER A 160 -5.32 -31.75 -4.56
CA SER A 160 -5.13 -33.20 -4.72
C SER A 160 -6.29 -33.85 -5.47
N LYS A 161 -7.52 -33.39 -5.24
CA LYS A 161 -8.69 -33.88 -5.97
C LYS A 161 -8.70 -33.41 -7.43
N ALA A 162 -8.33 -32.15 -7.68
CA ALA A 162 -8.25 -31.61 -9.04
C ALA A 162 -7.20 -32.35 -9.89
N VAL A 163 -6.07 -32.75 -9.30
CA VAL A 163 -5.05 -33.55 -9.98
C VAL A 163 -5.56 -34.95 -10.35
N GLN A 164 -6.36 -35.57 -9.48
CA GLN A 164 -6.99 -36.87 -9.79
C GLN A 164 -8.00 -36.74 -10.94
N GLU A 165 -8.76 -35.65 -10.98
CA GLU A 165 -9.72 -35.37 -12.07
C GLU A 165 -9.02 -35.01 -13.39
N GLU A 166 -7.78 -34.53 -13.35
CA GLU A 166 -6.97 -34.20 -14.53
C GLU A 166 -6.56 -35.45 -15.32
N ASP A 167 -6.34 -36.58 -14.64
CA ASP A 167 -6.03 -37.87 -15.28
C ASP A 167 -7.25 -38.49 -15.98
N GLU A 168 -8.47 -38.10 -15.61
CA GLU A 168 -9.72 -38.68 -16.12
C GLU A 168 -10.29 -37.94 -17.35
N LEU A 169 -9.98 -36.65 -17.52
CA LEU A 169 -10.66 -35.77 -18.46
C LEU A 169 -9.69 -35.04 -19.41
N PRO A 170 -10.04 -34.89 -20.70
CA PRO A 170 -9.23 -34.11 -21.62
C PRO A 170 -9.24 -32.61 -21.29
N PRO A 171 -8.15 -31.89 -21.58
CA PRO A 171 -7.89 -30.52 -21.11
C PRO A 171 -8.94 -29.49 -21.55
N GLU A 172 -9.55 -29.65 -22.74
CA GLU A 172 -10.60 -28.75 -23.22
C GLU A 172 -11.89 -28.84 -22.38
N LYS A 173 -12.24 -30.04 -21.88
CA LYS A 173 -13.43 -30.21 -21.03
C LYS A 173 -13.17 -29.69 -19.62
N LEU A 174 -11.94 -29.82 -19.13
CA LEU A 174 -11.51 -29.28 -17.83
C LEU A 174 -11.55 -27.75 -17.81
N ALA A 175 -11.12 -27.08 -18.89
CA ALA A 175 -11.16 -25.62 -18.98
C ALA A 175 -12.59 -25.06 -18.87
N ILE A 176 -13.57 -25.78 -19.43
CA ILE A 176 -14.99 -25.41 -19.35
C ILE A 176 -15.56 -25.74 -17.96
N ALA A 177 -15.22 -26.90 -17.38
CA ALA A 177 -15.69 -27.33 -16.07
C ALA A 177 -15.15 -26.48 -14.91
N ASN A 178 -13.94 -25.94 -15.07
CA ASN A 178 -13.25 -25.12 -14.08
C ASN A 178 -13.55 -23.62 -14.22
N ALA A 179 -14.25 -23.21 -15.27
CA ALA A 179 -14.66 -21.82 -15.46
C ALA A 179 -15.58 -21.36 -14.32
N GLY A 180 -15.14 -20.36 -13.55
CA GLY A 180 -15.87 -19.81 -12.41
C GLY A 180 -15.68 -20.57 -11.09
N ARG A 181 -14.88 -21.65 -11.07
CA ARG A 181 -14.44 -22.30 -9.82
C ARG A 181 -13.12 -21.71 -9.34
N GLN A 182 -12.93 -21.72 -8.03
CA GLN A 182 -11.69 -21.28 -7.39
C GLN A 182 -10.54 -22.22 -7.76
N ASP A 183 -9.50 -21.71 -8.42
CA ASP A 183 -8.29 -22.47 -8.75
C ASP A 183 -7.46 -22.71 -7.48
N ALA A 184 -7.54 -23.94 -6.97
CA ALA A 184 -6.89 -24.33 -5.74
C ALA A 184 -5.36 -24.22 -5.83
N LYS A 185 -4.76 -24.48 -7.00
CA LYS A 185 -3.31 -24.39 -7.20
C LYS A 185 -2.85 -22.94 -7.07
N LYS A 186 -3.48 -22.06 -7.84
CA LYS A 186 -3.14 -20.63 -7.89
C LYS A 186 -3.27 -19.96 -6.52
N HIS A 187 -4.33 -20.28 -5.78
CA HIS A 187 -4.54 -19.72 -4.44
C HIS A 187 -3.62 -20.32 -3.38
N LEU A 188 -3.26 -21.61 -3.49
CA LEU A 188 -2.28 -22.22 -2.59
C LEU A 188 -0.90 -21.56 -2.79
N GLU A 189 -0.46 -21.36 -4.04
CA GLU A 189 0.79 -20.67 -4.37
C GLU A 189 0.82 -19.23 -3.83
N GLU A 190 -0.27 -18.49 -4.01
CA GLU A 190 -0.43 -17.12 -3.50
C GLU A 190 -0.32 -17.08 -1.96
N HIS A 191 -1.06 -17.95 -1.25
CA HIS A 191 -1.02 -17.99 0.21
C HIS A 191 0.35 -18.41 0.76
N VAL A 192 0.99 -19.39 0.12
CA VAL A 192 2.33 -19.85 0.50
C VAL A 192 3.38 -18.76 0.28
N SER A 193 3.31 -18.03 -0.85
CA SER A 193 4.22 -16.91 -1.13
C SER A 193 4.07 -15.78 -0.11
N ASN A 194 2.84 -15.43 0.25
CA ASN A 194 2.55 -14.41 1.26
C ASN A 194 3.03 -14.84 2.65
N LEU A 195 2.79 -16.10 3.04
CA LEU A 195 3.22 -16.64 4.33
C LEU A 195 4.75 -16.71 4.42
N MET A 196 5.42 -17.20 3.38
CA MET A 196 6.89 -17.26 3.34
C MET A 196 7.50 -15.87 3.39
N SER A 197 6.98 -14.92 2.63
CA SER A 197 7.44 -13.52 2.65
C SER A 197 7.31 -12.91 4.05
N SER A 198 6.16 -13.11 4.69
CA SER A 198 5.93 -12.63 6.06
C SER A 198 6.88 -13.28 7.07
N ASN A 199 7.08 -14.59 6.99
CA ASN A 199 7.95 -15.31 7.92
C ASN A 199 9.42 -14.95 7.71
N MET A 200 9.87 -14.82 6.46
CA MET A 200 11.24 -14.39 6.14
C MET A 200 11.53 -13.00 6.70
N VAL A 201 10.63 -12.03 6.49
CA VAL A 201 10.79 -10.67 7.03
C VAL A 201 10.81 -10.70 8.56
N GLN A 202 9.93 -11.48 9.20
CA GLN A 202 9.90 -11.61 10.65
C GLN A 202 11.19 -12.23 11.20
N THR A 203 11.65 -13.36 10.65
CA THR A 203 12.88 -14.02 11.10
C THR A 203 14.11 -13.16 10.85
N LEU A 204 14.21 -12.51 9.68
CA LEU A 204 15.31 -11.62 9.36
C LEU A 204 15.32 -10.40 10.30
N GLY A 205 14.15 -9.82 10.60
CA GLY A 205 14.00 -8.75 11.57
C GLY A 205 14.52 -9.18 12.95
N THR A 206 14.08 -10.33 13.45
CA THR A 206 14.56 -10.84 14.76
C THR A 206 16.06 -11.17 14.78
N MET A 207 16.65 -11.61 13.65
CA MET A 207 18.09 -11.88 13.58
C MET A 207 18.91 -10.59 13.49
N LEU A 208 18.45 -9.58 12.74
CA LEU A 208 19.06 -8.26 12.70
C LEU A 208 19.08 -7.63 14.10
N ASP A 209 18.01 -7.78 14.87
CA ASP A 209 17.95 -7.30 16.26
C ASP A 209 19.05 -7.91 17.15
N THR A 210 19.45 -9.18 16.93
CA THR A 210 20.52 -9.83 17.71
C THR A 210 21.94 -9.43 17.34
N VAL A 211 22.13 -8.75 16.20
CA VAL A 211 23.46 -8.36 15.69
C VAL A 211 23.68 -6.85 15.85
N VAL A 212 22.61 -6.06 15.72
CA VAL A 212 22.67 -4.59 15.78
C VAL A 212 22.61 -4.08 17.23
N PHE A 213 22.01 -4.84 18.16
CA PHE A 213 21.93 -4.55 19.59
C PHE A 213 22.62 -5.64 20.41
#